data_AF-A0A381WIK7-F1
#
_entry.id   AF-A0A381WIK7-F1
#
_cell.length_a   1.000
_cell.length_b   1.000
_cell.length_c   1.000
_cell.angle_alpha   90.00
_cell.angle_beta   90.00
_cell.angle_gamma   90.00
#
_symmetry.space_group_name_H-M   'P 1'
#
loop_
_entity.id
_entity.type
_entity.pdbx_description
1 polymer ?
#
loop_
_entity_poly.entity_id
_entity_poly.type
_entity_poly.pdbx_seq_one_letter_code
_entity_poly.pdbx_strand_id
1 'polypeptide(L)'
;MMADRKPLISGNWKMHHNHFEAIQMVQKLSYLLSRNDYDAVDVSVHPPFTDLRSVQTVLESDDIPIALGAQHCHADEKGAFTGEVSTGMLAKLNVSLVIVGHSERRELFAET
;
A
#
# COMPACT_ATOMS: atom_id res chain seq x y z
N MET A 1 20.37 -22.56 10.66
CA MET A 1 19.34 -21.87 11.46
C MET A 1 18.60 -20.95 10.50
N MET A 2 17.27 -21.05 10.38
CA MET A 2 16.52 -20.02 9.66
C MET A 2 16.70 -18.72 10.43
N ALA A 3 17.20 -17.67 9.77
CA ALA A 3 17.18 -16.34 10.37
C ALA A 3 15.74 -16.01 10.76
N ASP A 4 15.53 -15.46 11.96
CA ASP A 4 14.20 -15.06 12.39
C ASP A 4 13.62 -14.05 11.39
N ARG A 5 12.39 -14.32 10.94
CA ARG A 5 11.71 -13.45 9.97
C ARG A 5 11.39 -12.12 10.65
N LYS A 6 11.81 -11.03 10.03
CA LYS A 6 11.41 -9.69 10.46
C LYS A 6 9.88 -9.56 10.36
N PRO A 7 9.18 -9.10 11.42
CA PRO A 7 7.74 -8.88 11.36
C PRO A 7 7.37 -7.79 10.35
N LEU A 8 6.20 -7.91 9.72
CA LEU A 8 5.60 -6.90 8.86
C LEU A 8 4.32 -6.36 9.50
N ILE A 9 4.25 -5.04 9.69
CA ILE A 9 3.04 -4.33 10.10
C ILE A 9 2.47 -3.62 8.86
N SER A 10 1.32 -4.11 8.39
CA SER A 10 0.68 -3.64 7.16
C SER A 10 -0.64 -2.92 7.46
N GLY A 11 -0.69 -1.63 7.16
CA GLY A 11 -1.86 -0.78 7.36
C GLY A 11 -2.77 -0.77 6.13
N ASN A 12 -3.85 -1.56 6.15
CA ASN A 12 -4.93 -1.47 5.16
C ASN A 12 -5.88 -0.32 5.51
N TRP A 13 -5.88 0.75 4.72
CA TRP A 13 -6.73 1.93 4.98
C TRP A 13 -8.17 1.72 4.51
N LYS A 14 -8.43 0.69 3.71
CA LYS A 14 -9.73 0.44 3.07
C LYS A 14 -10.19 1.68 2.29
N MET A 15 -11.49 1.92 2.21
CA MET A 15 -12.06 3.10 1.56
C MET A 15 -12.13 4.31 2.50
N HIS A 16 -10.98 4.73 3.03
CA HIS A 16 -10.82 5.93 3.86
C HIS A 16 -9.71 6.81 3.32
N HIS A 17 -9.78 8.09 3.70
CA HIS A 17 -8.92 9.17 3.25
C HIS A 17 -9.18 9.66 1.83
N ASN A 18 -8.92 10.94 1.63
CA ASN A 18 -8.58 11.50 0.33
C ASN A 18 -7.07 11.75 0.24
N HIS A 19 -6.59 12.15 -0.95
CA HIS A 19 -5.16 12.28 -1.20
C HIS A 19 -4.44 13.32 -0.30
N PHE A 20 -5.11 14.33 0.25
CA PHE A 20 -4.50 15.26 1.21
C PHE A 20 -4.37 14.63 2.60
N GLU A 21 -5.40 13.92 3.05
CA GLU A 21 -5.40 13.20 4.33
C GLU A 21 -4.38 12.06 4.31
N ALA A 22 -4.22 11.38 3.16
CA ALA A 22 -3.22 10.36 2.92
C ALA A 22 -1.79 10.88 3.13
N ILE A 23 -1.48 12.06 2.57
CA ILE A 23 -0.19 12.74 2.76
C ILE A 23 0.04 13.04 4.24
N GLN A 24 -0.92 13.68 4.90
CA GLN A 24 -0.82 14.05 6.30
C GLN A 24 -0.63 12.83 7.20
N MET A 25 -1.32 11.72 6.89
CA MET A 25 -1.22 10.48 7.63
C MET A 25 0.21 9.91 7.55
N VAL A 26 0.78 9.82 6.35
CA VAL A 26 2.14 9.29 6.12
C VAL A 26 3.19 10.17 6.82
N GLN A 27 3.08 11.48 6.69
CA GLN A 27 3.98 12.43 7.37
C GLN A 27 3.88 12.32 8.89
N LYS A 28 2.67 12.16 9.43
CA LYS A 28 2.47 11.97 10.86
C LYS A 28 3.06 10.63 11.33
N LEU A 29 2.88 9.57 10.55
CA LEU A 29 3.42 8.25 10.85
C LEU A 29 4.95 8.28 10.84
N SER A 30 5.57 8.88 9.83
CA SER A 30 7.03 9.00 9.74
C SER A 30 7.63 9.81 10.89
N TYR A 31 6.93 10.84 11.36
CA TYR A 31 7.33 11.62 12.53
C TYR A 31 7.29 10.82 13.85
N LEU A 32 6.34 9.90 13.99
CA LEU A 32 6.14 9.12 15.22
C LEU A 32 7.04 7.88 15.30
N LEU A 33 7.50 7.35 14.16
CA LEU A 33 8.35 6.17 14.10
C LEU A 33 9.83 6.56 14.11
N SER A 34 10.62 5.82 14.88
CA SER A 34 12.06 5.98 14.96
C SER A 34 12.79 4.97 14.07
N ARG A 35 14.10 5.19 13.87
CA ARG A 35 14.95 4.24 13.15
C ARG A 35 14.95 2.84 13.77
N ASN A 36 14.90 2.75 15.09
CA ASN A 36 14.85 1.47 15.80
C ASN A 36 13.56 0.69 15.50
N ASP A 37 12.44 1.39 15.26
CA ASP A 37 11.18 0.75 14.88
C ASP A 37 11.32 0.12 13.49
N TYR A 38 11.87 0.87 12.53
CA TYR A 38 12.12 0.36 11.17
C TYR A 38 13.21 -0.73 11.14
N ASP A 39 14.15 -0.76 12.07
CA ASP A 39 15.12 -1.85 12.20
C ASP A 39 14.46 -3.13 12.75
N ALA A 40 13.45 -2.98 13.61
CA ALA A 40 12.75 -4.10 14.24
C ALA A 40 11.62 -4.68 13.37
N VAL A 41 10.89 -3.86 12.62
CA VAL A 41 9.73 -4.27 11.80
C VAL A 41 9.74 -3.63 10.42
N ASP A 42 9.23 -4.35 9.43
CA ASP A 42 8.86 -3.75 8.15
C ASP A 42 7.48 -3.09 8.28
N VAL A 43 7.30 -1.94 7.63
CA VAL A 43 6.04 -1.18 7.67
C VAL A 43 5.55 -0.99 6.25
N SER A 44 4.27 -1.28 6.01
CA SER A 44 3.61 -0.97 4.74
C SER A 44 2.27 -0.27 4.93
N VAL A 45 1.88 0.56 3.95
CA VAL A 45 0.57 1.20 3.90
C VAL A 45 -0.12 0.88 2.58
N HIS A 46 -1.42 0.59 2.64
CA HIS A 46 -2.24 0.25 1.49
C HIS A 46 -3.40 1.27 1.37
N PRO A 47 -3.14 2.47 0.80
CA PRO A 47 -4.16 3.49 0.60
C PRO A 47 -5.13 3.14 -0.55
N PRO A 48 -6.26 3.85 -0.68
CA PRO A 48 -7.08 3.81 -1.90
C PRO A 48 -6.26 4.14 -3.16
N PHE A 49 -6.69 3.63 -4.31
CA PHE A 49 -5.97 3.85 -5.58
C PHE A 49 -5.73 5.33 -5.91
N THR A 50 -6.69 6.20 -5.57
CA THR A 50 -6.61 7.65 -5.82
C THR A 50 -5.49 8.34 -5.06
N ASP A 51 -4.98 7.72 -4.01
CA ASP A 51 -4.03 8.33 -3.10
C ASP A 51 -2.60 7.80 -3.35
N LEU A 52 -2.45 6.71 -4.11
CA LEU A 52 -1.16 6.05 -4.36
C LEU A 52 -0.09 7.00 -4.87
N ARG A 53 -0.41 7.85 -5.85
CA ARG A 53 0.57 8.78 -6.43
C ARG A 53 1.00 9.85 -5.42
N SER A 54 0.08 10.33 -4.59
CA SER A 54 0.37 11.30 -3.54
C SER A 54 1.25 10.70 -2.45
N VAL A 55 0.93 9.48 -2.00
CA VAL A 55 1.73 8.76 -1.01
C VAL A 55 3.11 8.42 -1.57
N GLN A 56 3.20 7.89 -2.79
CA GLN A 56 4.48 7.61 -3.47
C GLN A 56 5.40 8.84 -3.44
N THR A 57 4.88 9.99 -3.87
CA THR A 57 5.68 11.22 -3.98
C THR A 57 6.23 11.66 -2.62
N VAL A 58 5.45 11.53 -1.54
CA VAL A 58 5.88 11.88 -0.19
C VAL A 58 6.92 10.89 0.34
N LEU A 59 6.69 9.58 0.16
CA LEU A 59 7.64 8.55 0.59
C LEU A 59 9.01 8.73 -0.07
N GLU A 60 9.02 9.01 -1.37
CA GLU A 60 10.25 9.20 -2.15
C GLU A 60 10.95 10.53 -1.84
N SER A 61 10.20 11.62 -1.68
CA SER A 61 10.80 12.95 -1.44
C SER A 61 11.46 13.06 -0.07
N ASP A 62 10.87 12.39 0.93
CA ASP A 62 11.30 12.47 2.33
C ASP A 62 12.12 11.23 2.76
N ASP A 63 12.44 10.32 1.83
CA ASP A 63 13.15 9.04 2.07
C ASP A 63 12.55 8.24 3.25
N ILE A 64 11.22 8.17 3.29
CA ILE A 64 10.48 7.51 4.39
C ILE A 64 10.53 5.99 4.16
N PRO A 65 11.05 5.20 5.12
CA PRO A 65 11.25 3.75 4.95
C PRO A 65 9.95 2.95 5.20
N ILE A 66 8.87 3.35 4.52
CA ILE A 66 7.57 2.67 4.53
C ILE A 66 7.30 2.16 3.11
N ALA A 67 6.96 0.88 3.00
CA ALA A 67 6.60 0.26 1.74
C ALA A 67 5.20 0.71 1.27
N LEU A 68 5.10 1.15 0.02
CA LEU A 68 3.80 1.43 -0.60
C LEU A 68 3.14 0.14 -1.07
N GLY A 69 1.89 -0.05 -0.70
CA GLY A 69 1.05 -1.16 -1.11
C GLY A 69 -0.24 -0.70 -1.79
N ALA A 70 -0.93 -1.60 -2.48
CA ALA A 70 -2.29 -1.40 -2.99
C ALA A 70 -3.27 -2.39 -2.35
N GLN A 71 -4.57 -2.10 -2.47
CA GLN A 71 -5.65 -2.90 -1.85
C GLN A 71 -6.24 -3.97 -2.78
N HIS A 72 -5.97 -3.88 -4.08
CA HIS A 72 -6.48 -4.78 -5.11
C HIS A 72 -5.65 -4.62 -6.40
N CYS A 73 -5.72 -5.60 -7.30
CA CYS A 73 -5.31 -5.45 -8.70
C CYS A 73 -6.08 -6.44 -9.58
N HIS A 74 -6.23 -6.09 -10.85
CA HIS A 74 -6.74 -7.03 -11.85
C HIS A 74 -5.72 -8.11 -12.17
N ALA A 75 -6.20 -9.33 -12.48
CA ALA A 75 -5.36 -10.48 -12.80
C ALA A 75 -4.63 -10.32 -14.15
N ASP A 76 -5.30 -9.73 -15.14
CA ASP A 76 -4.70 -9.48 -16.46
C ASP A 76 -3.84 -8.19 -16.46
N GLU A 77 -2.74 -8.22 -17.23
CA GLU A 77 -1.79 -7.11 -17.33
C GLU A 77 -2.40 -5.82 -17.94
N LYS A 78 -3.35 -5.98 -18.87
CA LYS A 78 -4.11 -4.91 -19.56
C LYS A 78 -5.29 -5.50 -20.33
N GLY A 79 -6.31 -4.69 -20.60
CA GLY A 79 -7.44 -5.09 -21.44
C GLY A 79 -8.62 -4.14 -21.34
N ALA A 80 -9.77 -4.58 -21.85
CA ALA A 80 -11.02 -3.84 -21.81
C ALA A 80 -11.73 -4.01 -20.45
N PHE A 81 -11.05 -3.62 -19.37
CA PHE A 81 -11.51 -3.74 -17.98
C PHE A 81 -11.74 -2.36 -17.36
N THR A 82 -12.82 -1.70 -17.77
CA THR A 82 -13.15 -0.34 -17.30
C THR A 82 -13.27 -0.31 -15.78
N GLY A 83 -12.48 0.55 -15.13
CA GLY A 83 -12.47 0.73 -13.67
C GLY A 83 -11.43 -0.10 -12.93
N GLU A 84 -10.77 -1.05 -13.60
CA GLU A 84 -9.75 -1.91 -13.00
C GLU A 84 -8.35 -1.29 -13.06
N VAL A 85 -7.49 -1.74 -12.15
CA VAL A 85 -6.09 -1.29 -12.03
C VAL A 85 -5.17 -2.50 -12.21
N SER A 86 -4.25 -2.44 -13.17
CA SER A 86 -3.33 -3.55 -13.43
C SER A 86 -2.06 -3.47 -12.59
N THR A 87 -1.42 -4.62 -12.37
CA THR A 87 -0.11 -4.71 -11.69
C THR A 87 0.96 -3.85 -12.36
N GLY A 88 0.92 -3.71 -13.69
CA GLY A 88 1.82 -2.83 -14.44
C GLY A 88 1.66 -1.34 -14.10
N MET A 89 0.44 -0.88 -13.83
CA MET A 89 0.18 0.49 -13.38
C MET A 89 0.71 0.70 -11.96
N LEU A 90 0.46 -0.25 -11.06
CA LEU A 90 0.92 -0.21 -9.67
C LEU A 90 2.45 -0.22 -9.59
N ALA A 91 3.12 -1.03 -10.41
CA ALA A 91 4.58 -1.07 -10.48
C ALA A 91 5.19 0.29 -10.87
N LYS A 92 4.52 1.07 -11.73
CA LYS A 92 4.98 2.44 -12.08
C LYS A 92 4.83 3.45 -10.95
N LEU A 93 4.04 3.13 -9.93
CA LEU A 93 3.89 3.90 -8.70
C LEU A 93 4.80 3.34 -7.57
N ASN A 94 5.73 2.43 -7.88
CA ASN A 94 6.61 1.76 -6.90
C ASN A 94 5.84 1.03 -5.79
N VAL A 95 4.64 0.53 -6.11
CA VAL A 95 3.89 -0.37 -5.24
C VAL A 95 4.63 -1.71 -5.14
N SER A 96 4.94 -2.12 -3.91
CA SER A 96 5.71 -3.33 -3.60
C SER A 96 4.85 -4.50 -3.12
N LEU A 97 3.64 -4.21 -2.64
CA LEU A 97 2.72 -5.18 -2.04
C LEU A 97 1.30 -4.92 -2.54
N VAL A 98 0.51 -5.97 -2.78
CA VAL A 98 -0.91 -5.84 -3.14
C VAL A 98 -1.71 -6.83 -2.30
N ILE A 99 -2.77 -6.33 -1.65
CA ILE A 99 -3.74 -7.18 -0.99
C ILE A 99 -4.63 -7.82 -2.06
N VAL A 100 -4.85 -9.13 -1.96
CA VAL A 100 -5.71 -9.91 -2.86
C VAL A 100 -6.63 -10.80 -2.04
N GLY A 101 -7.88 -11.00 -2.49
CA GLY A 101 -8.83 -11.85 -1.77
C GLY A 101 -9.16 -11.38 -0.36
N HIS A 102 -9.16 -10.06 -0.11
CA HIS A 102 -9.62 -9.50 1.17
C HIS A 102 -11.07 -9.94 1.46
N SER A 103 -11.43 -10.19 2.71
CA SER A 103 -12.78 -10.71 3.06
C SER A 103 -13.91 -9.84 2.54
N GLU A 104 -13.79 -8.51 2.63
CA GLU A 104 -14.75 -7.56 2.06
C GLU A 104 -14.91 -7.74 0.54
N ARG A 105 -13.83 -8.11 -0.17
CA ARG A 105 -13.91 -8.36 -1.62
C ARG A 105 -14.60 -9.68 -1.95
N ARG A 106 -14.29 -10.73 -1.19
CA ARG A 106 -14.95 -12.03 -1.31
C ARG A 106 -16.45 -11.93 -1.01
N GLU A 107 -16.81 -11.19 0.03
CA GLU A 107 -18.19 -11.05 0.49
C GLU A 107 -19.01 -10.09 -0.37
N LEU A 108 -18.49 -8.89 -0.69
CA LEU A 108 -19.26 -7.84 -1.37
C LEU A 108 -19.16 -7.89 -2.89
N PHE A 109 -18.07 -8.44 -3.44
CA PHE A 109 -17.77 -8.44 -4.88
C PHE A 109 -17.60 -9.85 -5.47
N ALA A 110 -17.90 -10.90 -4.69
CA ALA A 110 -17.87 -12.30 -5.11
C ALA A 110 -16.51 -12.77 -5.67
N GLU A 111 -15.40 -12.24 -5.15
CA GLU A 111 -14.04 -12.67 -5.50
C GLU A 111 -13.76 -14.09 -4.96
N THR A 112 -13.30 -15.01 -5.83
CA THR A 112 -13.04 -16.44 -5.50
C THR A 112 -11.57 -16.77 -5.43
#